data_AF-A0A8J3D991-F1
#
_entry.id   AF-A0A8J3D991-F1
#
_cell.length_a   1.000
_cell.length_b   1.000
_cell.length_c   1.000
_cell.angle_alpha   90.00
_cell.angle_beta   90.00
_cell.angle_gamma   90.00
#
_symmetry.space_group_name_H-M   'P 1'
#
loop_
_entity.id
_entity.type
_entity.pdbx_description
1 polymer ?
#
loop_
_entity_poly.entity_id
_entity_poly.type
_entity_poly.pdbx_seq_one_letter_code
_entity_poly.pdbx_strand_id
1 'polypeptide(L)'
;MIIEKLTPMRPLFLIAAIFGFLAINCPFLYFALIDKETYAVAMGNGMALLFIGEAFLLMLFFAYIIAKSGCRKPGWFFFIVMSILGSLAFSVPLQLYLMTKPKEGQ
;
A
#
# COMPACT_ATOMS: atom_id res chain seq x y z
N MET A 1 14.08 1.69 17.34
CA MET A 1 15.32 2.25 16.79
C MET A 1 15.22 2.83 15.37
N ILE A 2 14.70 2.13 14.33
CA ILE A 2 14.50 2.76 12.99
C ILE A 2 13.18 3.55 12.91
N ILE A 3 12.07 2.96 13.37
CA ILE A 3 10.73 3.59 13.29
C ILE A 3 10.65 4.90 14.09
N GLU A 4 11.30 4.96 15.26
CA GLU A 4 11.33 6.18 16.09
C GLU A 4 11.93 7.36 15.33
N LYS A 5 12.97 7.12 14.52
CA LYS A 5 13.58 8.15 13.67
C LYS A 5 12.66 8.64 12.55
N LEU A 6 11.67 7.84 12.15
CA LEU A 6 10.71 8.16 11.10
C LEU A 6 9.46 8.88 11.64
N THR A 7 9.28 8.94 12.95
CA THR A 7 8.13 9.61 13.60
C THR A 7 7.89 11.05 13.13
N PRO A 8 8.92 11.91 12.93
CA PRO A 8 8.71 13.27 12.42
C PRO A 8 8.11 13.30 11.00
N MET A 9 8.30 12.25 10.21
CA MET A 9 7.78 12.12 8.85
C MET A 9 6.33 11.60 8.80
N ARG A 10 5.71 11.35 9.96
CA ARG A 10 4.33 10.85 10.05
C ARG A 10 3.32 11.65 9.20
N PRO A 11 3.31 13.00 9.18
CA PRO A 11 2.37 13.74 8.33
C PRO A 11 2.58 13.46 6.83
N LEU A 12 3.84 13.31 6.39
CA LEU A 12 4.18 12.96 5.02
C LEU A 12 3.62 11.59 4.64
N PHE A 13 3.75 10.59 5.53
CA PHE A 13 3.18 9.26 5.28
C PHE A 13 1.65 9.31 5.17
N LEU A 14 0.98 10.13 5.98
CA LEU A 14 -0.47 10.30 5.87
C LEU A 14 -0.87 10.92 4.53
N ILE A 15 -0.20 12.00 4.14
CA ILE A 15 -0.46 12.69 2.86
C ILE A 15 -0.22 11.73 1.69
N ALA A 16 0.90 11.00 1.71
CA ALA A 16 1.22 10.02 0.68
C ALA A 16 0.19 8.89 0.62
N ALA A 17 -0.32 8.41 1.76
CA ALA A 17 -1.37 7.41 1.80
C ALA A 17 -2.68 7.95 1.20
N ILE A 18 -3.12 9.14 1.60
CA ILE A 18 -4.32 9.77 1.04
C ILE A 18 -4.18 9.96 -0.48
N PHE A 19 -3.02 10.43 -0.94
CA PHE A 19 -2.75 10.60 -2.36
C PHE A 19 -2.76 9.25 -3.10
N GLY A 20 -2.06 8.24 -2.58
CA GLY A 20 -2.06 6.90 -3.18
C GLY A 20 -3.45 6.26 -3.26
N PHE A 21 -4.32 6.55 -2.30
CA PHE A 21 -5.71 6.11 -2.33
C PHE A 21 -6.53 6.90 -3.35
N LEU A 22 -6.54 8.24 -3.29
CA LEU A 22 -7.41 9.06 -4.12
C LEU A 22 -6.93 9.18 -5.57
N ALA A 23 -5.63 9.36 -5.80
CA ALA A 23 -5.08 9.65 -7.12
C ALA A 23 -4.78 8.39 -7.95
N ILE A 24 -4.55 7.25 -7.29
CA ILE A 24 -4.20 5.99 -7.98
C ILE A 24 -5.33 4.97 -7.80
N ASN A 25 -5.72 4.69 -6.55
CA ASN A 25 -6.70 3.64 -6.29
C ASN A 25 -8.11 3.99 -6.78
N CYS A 26 -8.61 5.21 -6.54
CA CYS A 26 -9.95 5.59 -7.00
C CYS A 26 -10.09 5.56 -8.54
N PRO A 27 -9.16 6.09 -9.35
CA PRO A 27 -9.22 5.93 -10.81
C PRO A 27 -9.16 4.48 -11.25
N PHE A 28 -8.29 3.66 -10.65
CA PHE A 28 -8.25 2.23 -10.95
C PHE A 28 -9.61 1.55 -10.70
N LEU A 29 -10.24 1.82 -9.54
CA LEU A 29 -11.56 1.29 -9.20
C LEU A 29 -12.65 1.81 -10.13
N TYR A 30 -12.58 3.06 -10.58
CA TYR A 30 -13.49 3.60 -11.58
C TYR A 30 -13.43 2.77 -12.88
N PHE A 31 -12.24 2.51 -13.41
CA PHE A 31 -12.11 1.67 -14.61
C PHE A 31 -12.51 0.21 -14.33
N ALA A 32 -12.11 -0.36 -13.20
CA ALA A 32 -12.45 -1.75 -12.89
C ALA A 32 -13.96 -2.01 -12.70
N LEU A 33 -14.70 -1.04 -12.16
CA LEU A 33 -16.12 -1.22 -11.79
C LEU A 33 -17.10 -0.56 -12.77
N ILE A 34 -16.74 0.60 -13.32
CA ILE A 34 -17.63 1.46 -14.13
C ILE A 34 -17.26 1.34 -15.61
N ASP A 35 -16.02 1.64 -15.98
CA ASP A 35 -15.55 1.59 -17.37
C ASP A 35 -14.81 0.27 -17.69
N LYS A 36 -15.62 -0.80 -17.77
CA LYS A 36 -15.14 -2.18 -17.95
C LYS A 36 -14.45 -2.42 -19.29
N GLU A 37 -14.74 -1.61 -20.31
CA GLU A 37 -14.12 -1.75 -21.63
C GLU A 37 -12.64 -1.35 -21.56
N THR A 38 -12.33 -0.18 -21.00
CA THR A 38 -10.96 0.28 -20.76
C THR A 38 -10.20 -0.72 -19.88
N TYR A 39 -10.85 -1.24 -18.83
CA TYR A 39 -10.25 -2.27 -17.99
C TYR A 39 -9.93 -3.56 -18.76
N ALA A 40 -10.86 -4.05 -19.60
CA ALA A 40 -10.64 -5.25 -20.40
C ALA A 40 -9.48 -5.10 -21.38
N VAL A 41 -9.35 -3.92 -22.01
CA VAL A 41 -8.20 -3.59 -22.88
C VAL A 41 -6.89 -3.62 -22.09
N ALA A 42 -6.86 -3.05 -20.88
CA ALA A 42 -5.69 -3.10 -20.02
C ALA A 42 -5.32 -4.55 -19.62
N MET A 43 -6.30 -5.38 -19.29
CA MET A 43 -6.07 -6.79 -18.94
C MET A 43 -5.62 -7.66 -20.12
N GLY A 44 -5.94 -7.25 -21.35
CA GLY A 44 -5.40 -7.88 -22.57
C GLY A 44 -3.97 -7.43 -22.93
N ASN A 45 -3.43 -6.41 -22.25
CA ASN A 45 -2.11 -5.87 -22.53
C ASN A 45 -1.02 -6.59 -21.71
N GLY A 46 -0.12 -7.30 -22.40
CA GLY A 46 0.96 -8.05 -21.75
C GLY A 46 1.89 -7.21 -20.86
N MET A 47 2.15 -5.95 -21.23
CA MET A 47 2.96 -5.05 -20.40
C MET A 47 2.25 -4.67 -19.11
N ALA A 48 0.94 -4.42 -19.16
CA ALA A 48 0.15 -4.14 -17.96
C ALA A 48 0.15 -5.35 -17.00
N LEU A 49 0.01 -6.56 -17.54
CA LEU A 49 0.08 -7.79 -16.74
C LEU A 49 1.44 -7.99 -16.04
N LEU A 50 2.55 -7.61 -16.70
CA LEU A 50 3.88 -7.64 -16.07
C LEU A 50 3.96 -6.69 -14.87
N PHE A 51 3.46 -5.46 -14.99
CA PHE A 51 3.42 -4.51 -13.87
C PHE A 51 2.48 -4.96 -12.75
N ILE A 52 1.35 -5.58 -13.07
CA ILE A 52 0.47 -6.19 -12.06
C ILE A 52 1.22 -7.31 -11.32
N GLY A 53 1.91 -8.19 -12.04
CA GLY A 53 2.75 -9.24 -11.47
C GLY A 53 3.85 -8.68 -10.56
N GLU A 54 4.55 -7.64 -11.01
CA GLU A 54 5.56 -6.93 -10.21
C GLU A 54 4.96 -6.37 -8.92
N ALA A 55 3.78 -5.75 -8.99
CA ALA A 55 3.09 -5.23 -7.80
C ALA A 55 2.75 -6.35 -6.80
N PHE A 56 2.31 -7.52 -7.26
CA PHE A 56 2.09 -8.68 -6.37
C PHE A 56 3.40 -9.18 -5.75
N LEU A 57 4.49 -9.25 -6.52
CA LEU A 57 5.81 -9.65 -5.99
C LEU A 57 6.31 -8.66 -4.93
N LEU A 58 6.20 -7.36 -5.19
CA LEU A 58 6.58 -6.31 -4.24
C LEU A 58 5.71 -6.33 -2.97
N MET A 59 4.41 -6.60 -3.10
CA MET A 59 3.52 -6.77 -1.96
C MET A 59 3.98 -7.93 -1.07
N LEU A 60 4.27 -9.09 -1.65
CA LEU A 60 4.77 -10.25 -0.89
C LEU A 60 6.14 -9.97 -0.27
N PHE A 61 7.03 -9.29 -1.00
CA PHE A 61 8.35 -8.89 -0.51
C PHE A 61 8.25 -7.94 0.69
N PHE A 62 7.42 -6.90 0.61
CA PHE A 62 7.21 -5.98 1.74
C PHE A 62 6.50 -6.66 2.90
N ALA A 63 5.52 -7.52 2.65
CA ALA A 63 4.90 -8.33 3.70
C ALA A 63 5.92 -9.20 4.44
N TYR A 64 6.85 -9.83 3.71
CA TYR A 64 7.96 -10.59 4.30
C TYR A 64 8.86 -9.72 5.17
N ILE A 65 9.25 -8.53 4.70
CA ILE A 65 10.04 -7.57 5.50
C ILE A 65 9.30 -7.18 6.78
N ILE A 66 8.01 -6.86 6.67
CA ILE A 66 7.18 -6.49 7.83
C ILE A 66 7.13 -7.66 8.83
N ALA A 67 6.92 -8.89 8.35
CA ALA A 67 6.90 -10.09 9.19
C ALA A 67 8.23 -10.31 9.94
N LYS A 68 9.36 -9.98 9.32
CA LYS A 68 10.70 -10.12 9.92
C LYS A 68 11.14 -8.92 10.77
N SER A 69 10.51 -7.76 10.63
CA SER A 69 10.90 -6.52 11.32
C SER A 69 10.59 -6.48 12.83
N GLY A 70 9.91 -7.50 13.38
CA GLY A 70 9.51 -7.54 14.79
C GLY A 70 8.38 -6.56 15.16
N CYS A 71 7.86 -5.81 14.18
CA CYS A 71 6.74 -4.89 14.38
C CYS A 71 5.45 -5.67 14.61
N ARG A 72 4.91 -5.62 15.83
CA ARG A 72 3.70 -6.38 16.19
C ARG A 72 2.42 -5.81 15.59
N LYS A 73 2.34 -4.48 15.36
CA LYS A 73 1.14 -3.82 14.82
C LYS A 73 1.50 -2.58 13.97
N PRO A 74 0.87 -2.38 12.79
CA PRO A 74 0.05 -3.37 12.07
C PRO A 74 0.93 -4.52 11.55
N GLY A 75 0.43 -5.76 11.61
CA GLY A 75 1.19 -6.93 11.13
C GLY A 75 1.23 -7.00 9.59
N TRP A 76 2.04 -7.93 9.07
CA TRP A 76 2.17 -8.18 7.62
C TRP A 76 0.83 -8.55 6.96
N PHE A 77 -0.05 -9.26 7.67
CA PHE A 77 -1.37 -9.63 7.16
C PHE A 77 -2.25 -8.41 6.88
N PHE A 78 -2.22 -7.42 7.78
CA PHE A 78 -2.93 -6.15 7.57
C PHE A 78 -2.40 -5.43 6.34
N PHE A 79 -1.08 -5.40 6.14
CA PHE A 79 -0.47 -4.80 4.97
C PHE A 79 -0.99 -5.42 3.67
N ILE A 80 -1.01 -6.75 3.56
CA ILE A 80 -1.53 -7.45 2.36
C ILE A 80 -3.00 -7.08 2.09
N VAL A 81 -3.86 -7.11 3.11
CA VAL A 81 -5.27 -6.76 2.95
C VAL A 81 -5.42 -5.34 2.42
N MET A 82 -4.67 -4.39 2.98
CA MET A 82 -4.72 -2.99 2.54
C MET A 82 -4.10 -2.78 1.15
N SER A 83 -3.11 -3.59 0.75
CA SER A 83 -2.55 -3.54 -0.60
C SER A 83 -3.54 -4.05 -1.65
N ILE A 84 -4.35 -5.07 -1.34
CA ILE A 84 -5.37 -5.62 -2.24
C ILE A 84 -6.59 -4.70 -2.34
N LEU A 85 -7.06 -4.17 -1.21
CA LEU A 85 -8.18 -3.21 -1.20
C LEU A 85 -7.81 -1.86 -1.81
N GLY A 86 -6.51 -1.59 -1.88
CA GLY A 86 -5.98 -0.36 -2.43
C GLY A 86 -4.89 -0.64 -3.46
N SER A 87 -3.72 -0.10 -3.17
CA SER A 87 -2.52 -0.28 -3.97
C SER A 87 -1.30 -0.25 -3.07
N LEU A 88 -0.13 -0.56 -3.61
CA LEU A 88 1.14 -0.35 -2.89
C LEU A 88 1.40 1.13 -2.59
N ALA A 89 1.00 2.03 -3.50
CA ALA A 89 1.13 3.48 -3.30
C ALA A 89 0.29 4.00 -2.12
N PHE A 90 -0.78 3.29 -1.75
CA PHE A 90 -1.57 3.56 -0.55
C PHE A 90 -1.06 2.81 0.69
N SER A 91 -0.93 1.49 0.58
CA SER A 91 -0.70 0.59 1.72
C SER A 91 0.68 0.75 2.35
N VAL A 92 1.73 1.04 1.58
CA VAL A 92 3.08 1.27 2.11
C VAL A 92 3.14 2.52 3.01
N PRO A 93 2.76 3.73 2.53
CA PRO A 93 2.74 4.90 3.39
C PRO A 93 1.73 4.78 4.54
N LEU A 94 0.58 4.12 4.36
CA LEU A 94 -0.35 3.85 5.46
C LEU A 94 0.30 2.99 6.55
N GLN A 95 1.00 1.93 6.16
CA GLN A 95 1.70 1.04 7.09
C GLN A 95 2.74 1.81 7.91
N LEU A 96 3.55 2.66 7.26
CA LEU A 96 4.55 3.51 7.91
C LEU A 96 3.89 4.54 8.84
N TYR A 97 2.79 5.16 8.42
CA TYR A 97 1.99 6.03 9.27
C TYR A 97 1.51 5.30 10.52
N LEU A 98 0.98 4.09 10.40
CA LEU A 98 0.48 3.36 11.56
C LEU A 98 1.61 2.87 12.50
N MET A 99 2.75 2.44 11.93
CA MET A 99 3.92 2.02 12.70
C MET A 99 4.56 3.17 13.49
N THR A 100 4.50 4.40 12.98
CA THR A 100 5.03 5.59 13.64
C THR A 100 4.05 6.22 14.64
N LYS A 101 2.96 5.54 15.02
CA LYS A 101 2.03 6.08 16.03
C LYS A 101 2.75 6.16 17.37
N PRO A 102 2.81 7.33 18.03
CA PRO A 102 3.28 7.42 19.40
C PRO A 102 2.47 6.44 20.25
N LYS A 103 3.14 5.68 21.13
CA LYS A 103 2.41 4.89 22.13
C LYS A 103 1.69 5.89 23.04
N GLU A 104 0.37 5.90 23.01
CA GLU A 104 -0.42 6.61 24.02
C GLU A 104 -0.16 5.93 25.37
N GLY A 105 0.52 6.62 26.28
CA GLY A 105 0.80 6.18 27.65
C GLY A 105 2.10 5.40 27.87
N GLN A 106 3.22 6.13 27.98
CA GLN A 106 4.26 5.87 28.98
C GLN A 106 4.59 7.19 29.67
#